data_AF-A0A8T2K0U3-F1
#
_entry.id   AF-A0A8T2K0U3-F1
#
_cell.length_a   1.000
_cell.length_b   1.000
_cell.length_c   1.000
_cell.angle_alpha   90.00
_cell.angle_beta   90.00
_cell.angle_gamma   90.00
#
_symmetry.space_group_name_H-M   'P 1'
#
loop_
_entity.id
_entity.type
_entity.pdbx_description
1 polymer ?
#
loop_
_entity_poly.entity_id
_entity_poly.type
_entity_poly.pdbx_seq_one_letter_code
_entity_poly.pdbx_strand_id
1 'polypeptide(L)'
;MLLMANTFIEMDYLSDAWILTLIKELQKESDIKPPLPSSHVKSQLQCIGSELCHPGNQKYKLGWLNQIFLTRKRKRRKDSEQELLKEECQVLKKVRIDEPKFATKTQAMQHKVQNVRTANKMEEIPELPGAIKICISKLREILHGEEELESLDSTLQAHMKEMFELCNPIQLESIFSSLRVQEISPKSLLQLCCILDALTPDLSLSHSLVVASSLFKKKVLSLTLPAPRPLLAALSVFCRKYAHSACSILIGSLTTVDTDSVQTDFLCRMISESLHPDQLHLCFDPLIKMPLSEGSLCVLHTLLERQAAMSHTEFQYLFVSLCHSAEDLSKSVTFAKLMMTIMRRNHNMVTSSHLGPLTNAINCNQTFLKKSLQGALKKLQDNSN
;
A
#
# COMPACT_ATOMS: atom_id res chain seq x y z
N MET A 1 46.12 -11.84 48.34
CA MET A 1 45.75 -10.42 48.50
C MET A 1 45.05 -9.98 47.22
N LEU A 2 43.71 -9.87 47.31
CA LEU A 2 42.69 -9.28 46.42
C LEU A 2 42.66 -9.70 44.94
N LEU A 3 41.68 -10.50 44.46
CA LEU A 3 40.25 -10.23 44.20
C LEU A 3 39.96 -9.41 42.91
N MET A 4 38.93 -9.91 42.20
CA MET A 4 38.15 -9.31 41.10
C MET A 4 38.69 -9.46 39.67
N ALA A 5 38.23 -10.49 38.95
CA ALA A 5 37.24 -10.31 37.87
C ALA A 5 36.98 -11.65 37.14
N ASN A 6 35.92 -12.34 37.56
CA ASN A 6 35.18 -13.25 36.70
C ASN A 6 34.53 -12.46 35.57
N THR A 7 34.53 -13.03 34.36
CA THR A 7 33.42 -13.16 33.39
C THR A 7 33.79 -12.80 31.94
N PHE A 8 33.22 -13.59 31.02
CA PHE A 8 33.11 -13.42 29.57
C PHE A 8 34.36 -13.69 28.72
N ILE A 9 34.38 -14.84 28.02
CA ILE A 9 34.38 -14.96 26.54
C ILE A 9 34.03 -16.44 26.23
N GLU A 10 32.73 -16.71 26.17
CA GLU A 10 32.14 -17.80 25.38
C GLU A 10 31.29 -17.11 24.31
N MET A 11 31.91 -16.61 23.25
CA MET A 11 31.21 -16.06 22.08
C MET A 11 32.22 -15.92 20.94
N ASP A 12 32.31 -16.91 20.04
CA ASP A 12 32.73 -16.65 18.64
C ASP A 12 32.41 -17.78 17.63
N TYR A 13 31.40 -18.62 17.88
CA TYR A 13 30.95 -19.59 16.86
C TYR A 13 29.93 -19.01 15.85
N LEU A 14 29.40 -17.81 16.11
CA LEU A 14 28.40 -17.16 15.24
C LEU A 14 29.02 -16.20 14.23
N SER A 15 30.21 -15.63 14.48
CA SER A 15 30.84 -14.65 13.59
C SER A 15 31.36 -15.29 12.29
N ASP A 16 31.74 -16.57 12.31
CA ASP A 16 32.22 -17.27 11.11
C ASP A 16 31.10 -17.84 10.23
N ALA A 17 29.96 -18.21 10.81
CA ALA A 17 28.89 -18.91 10.08
C ALA A 17 28.23 -18.05 9.00
N TRP A 18 28.04 -16.75 9.26
CA TRP A 18 27.45 -15.84 8.28
C TRP A 18 28.44 -15.47 7.18
N ILE A 19 29.74 -15.32 7.49
CA ILE A 19 30.80 -15.05 6.50
C ILE A 19 30.88 -16.22 5.50
N LEU A 20 30.87 -17.46 5.99
CA LEU A 20 30.85 -18.65 5.13
C LEU A 20 29.58 -18.73 4.26
N THR A 21 28.46 -18.21 4.76
CA THR A 21 27.19 -18.19 4.01
C THR A 21 27.19 -17.10 2.94
N LEU A 22 27.74 -15.92 3.24
CA LEU A 22 27.90 -14.81 2.30
C LEU A 22 28.85 -15.20 1.15
N ILE A 23 29.98 -15.85 1.46
CA ILE A 23 30.93 -16.35 0.46
C ILE A 23 30.25 -17.35 -0.48
N LYS A 24 29.43 -18.26 0.05
CA LYS A 24 28.70 -19.26 -0.76
C LYS A 24 27.65 -18.64 -1.69
N GLU A 25 26.95 -17.58 -1.28
CA GLU A 25 25.96 -16.92 -2.15
C GLU A 25 26.65 -16.04 -3.20
N LEU A 26 27.75 -15.35 -2.86
CA LEU A 26 28.56 -14.63 -3.85
C LEU A 26 29.17 -15.56 -4.90
N GLN A 27 29.62 -16.75 -4.50
CA GLN A 27 30.09 -17.81 -5.40
C GLN A 27 28.98 -18.44 -6.26
N LYS A 28 27.71 -18.21 -5.90
CA LYS A 28 26.56 -18.73 -6.62
C LYS A 28 26.03 -17.74 -7.66
N GLU A 29 26.18 -16.44 -7.41
CA GLU A 29 25.81 -15.39 -8.36
C GLU A 29 26.94 -15.03 -9.33
N SER A 30 28.20 -15.21 -8.93
CA SER A 30 29.33 -15.17 -9.84
C SER A 30 29.59 -16.58 -10.35
N ASP A 31 29.52 -16.82 -11.66
CA ASP A 31 29.82 -18.12 -12.31
C ASP A 31 31.31 -18.54 -12.20
N ILE A 32 31.96 -18.20 -11.09
CA ILE A 32 33.38 -18.41 -10.81
C ILE A 32 33.53 -19.71 -10.01
N LYS A 33 34.04 -20.75 -10.65
CA LYS A 33 34.45 -21.99 -9.95
C LYS A 33 35.72 -21.74 -9.09
N PRO A 34 35.83 -22.41 -7.92
CA PRO A 34 36.92 -22.19 -6.96
C PRO A 34 38.31 -22.47 -7.57
N PRO A 35 39.38 -21.77 -7.09
CA PRO A 35 39.84 -21.93 -5.70
C PRO A 35 39.82 -20.64 -4.85
N LEU A 36 40.12 -20.85 -3.56
CA LEU A 36 39.91 -19.96 -2.39
C LEU A 36 40.16 -18.46 -2.64
N PRO A 37 39.38 -17.57 -1.99
CA PRO A 37 39.72 -16.16 -1.93
C PRO A 37 41.12 -16.02 -1.30
N SER A 38 41.97 -15.20 -1.91
CA SER A 38 43.30 -14.91 -1.38
C SER A 38 43.21 -14.50 0.10
N SER A 39 44.25 -14.78 0.87
CA SER A 39 44.32 -14.39 2.30
C SER A 39 43.97 -12.92 2.51
N HIS A 40 44.25 -12.07 1.51
CA HIS A 40 43.87 -10.68 1.46
C HIS A 40 42.34 -10.45 1.44
N VAL A 41 41.59 -11.13 0.57
CA VAL A 41 40.12 -11.01 0.50
C VAL A 41 39.47 -11.51 1.79
N LYS A 42 39.99 -12.59 2.38
CA LYS A 42 39.52 -13.07 3.69
C LYS A 42 39.76 -12.02 4.79
N SER A 43 40.93 -11.39 4.80
CA SER A 43 41.26 -10.34 5.77
C SER A 43 40.40 -9.08 5.61
N GLN A 44 40.08 -8.69 4.36
CA GLN A 44 39.19 -7.54 4.10
C GLN A 44 37.74 -7.84 4.53
N LEU A 45 37.22 -9.03 4.26
CA LEU A 45 35.89 -9.43 4.72
C LEU A 45 35.80 -9.52 6.24
N GLN A 46 36.85 -9.99 6.91
CA GLN A 46 36.93 -9.98 8.37
C GLN A 46 37.02 -8.57 8.94
N CYS A 47 37.77 -7.65 8.29
CA CYS A 47 37.84 -6.25 8.68
C CYS A 47 36.46 -5.58 8.59
N ILE A 48 35.76 -5.75 7.46
CA ILE A 48 34.39 -5.24 7.26
C ILE A 48 33.43 -5.86 8.29
N GLY A 49 33.55 -7.17 8.56
CA GLY A 49 32.77 -7.83 9.60
C GLY A 49 32.98 -7.23 10.99
N SER A 50 34.22 -6.91 11.34
CA SER A 50 34.56 -6.32 12.64
C SER A 50 34.06 -4.87 12.79
N GLU A 51 34.05 -4.09 11.70
CA GLU A 51 33.48 -2.72 11.66
C GLU A 51 31.95 -2.73 11.78
N LEU A 52 31.29 -3.73 11.18
CA LEU A 52 29.84 -3.90 11.26
C LEU A 52 29.38 -4.42 12.63
N CYS A 53 30.24 -5.12 13.38
CA CYS A 53 29.96 -5.65 14.70
C CYS A 53 30.38 -4.73 15.86
N HIS A 54 30.93 -3.54 15.60
CA HIS A 54 31.31 -2.60 16.65
C HIS A 54 30.07 -2.08 17.43
N PRO A 55 30.06 -2.14 18.77
CA PRO A 55 28.90 -1.77 19.59
C PRO A 55 28.51 -0.27 19.53
N GLY A 56 29.35 0.57 18.90
CA GLY A 56 29.06 1.98 18.64
C GLY A 56 28.18 2.24 17.40
N ASN A 57 27.94 1.25 16.54
CA ASN A 57 27.12 1.39 15.32
C ASN A 57 25.73 0.75 15.49
N GLN A 58 24.89 1.33 16.35
CA GLN A 58 23.55 0.81 16.67
C GLN A 58 22.51 0.90 15.53
N LYS A 59 22.84 1.32 14.30
CA LYS A 59 21.83 1.55 13.24
C LYS A 59 21.63 0.44 12.20
N TYR A 60 22.42 -0.62 12.20
CA TYR A 60 22.22 -1.70 11.22
C TYR A 60 22.34 -3.09 11.85
N LYS A 61 21.44 -3.43 12.78
CA LYS A 61 21.11 -4.85 13.02
C LYS A 61 20.53 -5.40 11.71
N LEU A 62 21.24 -6.35 11.10
CA LEU A 62 20.99 -7.00 9.79
C LEU A 62 19.60 -7.69 9.71
N GLY A 63 18.51 -6.92 9.74
CA GLY A 63 17.13 -7.42 9.65
C GLY A 63 16.77 -8.04 8.30
N TRP A 64 17.48 -7.66 7.23
CA TRP A 64 17.26 -8.17 5.89
C TRP A 64 17.64 -9.65 5.69
N LEU A 65 18.69 -10.14 6.36
CA LEU A 65 19.16 -11.53 6.24
C LEU A 65 18.16 -12.53 6.84
N ASN A 66 17.48 -12.16 7.93
CA ASN A 66 16.41 -12.97 8.51
C ASN A 66 15.16 -13.05 7.62
N GLN A 67 14.86 -12.00 6.85
CA GLN A 67 13.72 -12.00 5.93
C GLN A 67 13.94 -12.89 4.70
N ILE A 68 15.16 -12.95 4.17
CA ILE A 68 15.50 -13.83 3.04
C ILE A 68 15.38 -15.32 3.45
N PHE A 69 15.74 -15.65 4.71
CA PHE A 69 15.63 -17.02 5.21
C PHE A 69 14.18 -17.46 5.42
N LEU A 70 13.32 -16.57 5.95
CA LEU A 70 11.89 -16.85 6.15
C LEU A 70 11.12 -16.95 4.83
N THR A 71 11.50 -16.18 3.81
CA THR A 71 10.85 -16.21 2.48
C THR A 71 11.19 -17.49 1.70
N ARG A 72 12.44 -17.98 1.76
CA ARG A 72 12.82 -19.27 1.14
C ARG A 72 12.15 -20.47 1.82
N LYS A 73 11.97 -20.47 3.15
CA LYS A 73 11.28 -21.54 3.87
C LYS A 73 9.77 -21.57 3.57
N ARG A 74 9.16 -20.43 3.26
CA ARG A 74 7.76 -20.32 2.80
C ARG A 74 7.57 -20.75 1.35
N LYS A 75 8.56 -20.51 0.47
CA LYS A 75 8.50 -20.95 -0.94
C LYS A 75 8.46 -22.47 -1.07
N ARG A 76 9.29 -23.19 -0.31
CA ARG A 76 9.29 -24.66 -0.27
C ARG A 76 7.99 -25.30 0.25
N ARG A 77 7.17 -24.59 1.03
CA ARG A 77 5.85 -25.09 1.46
C ARG A 77 4.75 -24.87 0.42
N LYS A 78 4.81 -23.77 -0.33
CA LYS A 78 3.83 -23.47 -1.39
C LYS A 78 3.93 -24.39 -2.60
N ASP A 79 5.14 -24.83 -2.92
CA ASP A 79 5.36 -25.77 -4.04
C ASP A 79 4.77 -27.16 -3.73
N SER A 80 4.71 -27.57 -2.46
CA SER A 80 4.08 -28.83 -2.02
C SER A 80 2.55 -28.78 -1.93
N GLU A 81 1.96 -27.60 -1.71
CA GLU A 81 0.49 -27.42 -1.65
C GLU A 81 -0.15 -27.27 -3.05
N GLN A 82 0.60 -26.78 -4.03
CA GLN A 82 0.13 -26.67 -5.43
C GLN A 82 0.06 -28.01 -6.18
N GLU A 83 0.78 -29.03 -5.73
CA GLU A 83 0.79 -30.35 -6.35
C GLU A 83 -0.46 -31.17 -5.97
N LEU A 84 -1.03 -30.94 -4.78
CA LEU A 84 -2.30 -31.53 -4.31
C LEU A 84 -3.55 -30.92 -4.99
N LEU A 85 -3.51 -29.64 -5.36
CA LEU A 85 -4.65 -28.95 -5.98
C LEU A 85 -4.85 -29.27 -7.48
N LYS A 86 -3.85 -29.88 -8.14
CA LYS A 86 -3.98 -30.31 -9.54
C LYS A 86 -4.73 -31.62 -9.71
N GLU A 87 -4.85 -32.44 -8.66
CA GLU A 87 -5.59 -33.71 -8.72
C GLU A 87 -7.11 -33.53 -8.56
N GLU A 88 -7.58 -32.48 -7.88
CA GLU A 88 -9.02 -32.26 -7.65
C GLU A 88 -9.78 -31.64 -8.85
N CYS A 89 -9.09 -31.03 -9.82
CA CYS A 89 -9.74 -30.38 -10.97
C CYS A 89 -10.15 -31.31 -12.13
N GLN A 90 -9.88 -32.62 -12.06
CA GLN A 90 -10.24 -33.56 -13.15
C GLN A 90 -11.62 -34.22 -13.00
N VAL A 91 -12.36 -34.01 -11.90
CA VAL A 91 -13.57 -34.82 -11.61
C VAL A 91 -14.91 -34.13 -11.93
N LEU A 92 -14.97 -32.83 -12.26
CA LEU A 92 -16.25 -32.08 -12.36
C LEU A 92 -16.60 -31.49 -13.74
N LYS A 93 -16.31 -32.20 -14.85
CA LYS A 93 -16.86 -31.86 -16.17
C LYS A 93 -17.71 -33.00 -16.74
N LYS A 94 -18.99 -33.03 -16.38
CA LYS A 94 -20.10 -33.57 -17.18
C LYS A 94 -21.41 -33.29 -16.45
N VAL A 95 -22.22 -32.36 -16.94
CA VAL A 95 -23.68 -32.45 -17.14
C VAL A 95 -24.13 -31.19 -17.92
N ARG A 96 -24.76 -31.40 -19.07
CA ARG A 96 -25.56 -30.44 -19.87
C ARG A 96 -27.01 -30.48 -19.38
N ILE A 97 -27.74 -29.36 -19.35
CA ILE A 97 -29.19 -29.27 -19.65
C ILE A 97 -29.52 -27.89 -20.25
N ASP A 98 -30.43 -27.89 -21.22
CA ASP A 98 -30.88 -26.86 -22.16
C ASP A 98 -31.81 -25.75 -21.62
N GLU A 99 -31.88 -24.63 -22.36
CA GLU A 99 -32.84 -23.51 -22.23
C GLU A 99 -34.25 -23.84 -22.73
N PRO A 100 -35.27 -23.05 -22.30
CA PRO A 100 -36.20 -22.53 -23.29
C PRO A 100 -36.56 -21.04 -23.15
N LYS A 101 -36.86 -20.43 -24.30
CA LYS A 101 -37.35 -19.07 -24.53
C LYS A 101 -38.87 -18.97 -24.33
N PHE A 102 -39.38 -17.84 -23.83
CA PHE A 102 -40.72 -17.34 -24.17
C PHE A 102 -40.77 -15.80 -24.11
N ALA A 103 -41.49 -15.23 -25.08
CA ALA A 103 -41.75 -13.80 -25.24
C ALA A 103 -43.21 -13.48 -24.89
N THR A 104 -43.51 -12.29 -24.35
CA THR A 104 -44.70 -11.48 -24.75
C THR A 104 -44.60 -10.02 -24.27
N LYS A 105 -45.25 -9.15 -25.06
CA LYS A 105 -45.34 -7.67 -25.06
C LYS A 105 -46.11 -7.07 -23.87
N THR A 106 -45.96 -5.76 -23.61
CA THR A 106 -47.05 -4.74 -23.72
C THR A 106 -46.51 -3.29 -23.63
N GLN A 107 -47.17 -2.41 -24.41
CA GLN A 107 -47.12 -0.96 -24.68
C GLN A 107 -46.90 -0.03 -23.46
N ALA A 108 -46.12 1.06 -23.51
CA ALA A 108 -46.19 2.35 -24.26
C ALA A 108 -47.12 3.41 -23.64
N MET A 109 -46.54 4.49 -23.10
CA MET A 109 -47.17 5.82 -23.05
C MET A 109 -46.09 6.91 -23.02
N GLN A 110 -46.26 7.87 -23.92
CA GLN A 110 -45.35 8.96 -24.27
C GLN A 110 -45.45 10.12 -23.26
N HIS A 111 -44.38 10.91 -23.10
CA HIS A 111 -44.44 12.35 -23.41
C HIS A 111 -43.05 13.04 -23.42
N LYS A 112 -42.84 13.75 -24.54
CA LYS A 112 -42.16 15.05 -24.68
C LYS A 112 -40.62 15.09 -24.64
N VAL A 113 -40.07 14.90 -25.85
CA VAL A 113 -38.79 15.45 -26.31
C VAL A 113 -38.85 16.98 -26.28
N GLN A 114 -37.86 17.61 -25.64
CA GLN A 114 -37.49 18.99 -25.97
C GLN A 114 -35.97 19.06 -26.13
N ASN A 115 -35.61 19.38 -27.36
CA ASN A 115 -34.30 19.43 -27.96
C ASN A 115 -33.57 20.70 -27.47
N VAL A 116 -32.48 20.55 -26.72
CA VAL A 116 -31.54 21.66 -26.48
C VAL A 116 -30.17 21.19 -26.92
N ARG A 117 -29.74 21.80 -28.03
CA ARG A 117 -28.41 21.75 -28.62
C ARG A 117 -27.34 21.91 -27.53
N THR A 118 -26.56 20.86 -27.29
CA THR A 118 -25.30 20.95 -26.55
C THR A 118 -24.29 21.72 -27.42
N ALA A 119 -24.24 23.03 -27.22
CA ALA A 119 -23.10 23.84 -27.60
C ALA A 119 -21.96 23.53 -26.61
N ASN A 120 -20.79 23.22 -27.16
CA ASN A 120 -19.52 23.09 -26.46
C ASN A 120 -19.33 24.24 -25.44
N LYS A 121 -19.49 23.95 -24.15
CA LYS A 121 -18.89 24.79 -23.11
C LYS A 121 -17.45 24.33 -22.94
N MET A 122 -16.56 25.04 -23.63
CA MET A 122 -15.16 25.11 -23.25
C MET A 122 -15.14 25.61 -21.80
N GLU A 123 -14.62 24.80 -20.88
CA GLU A 123 -14.41 25.17 -19.49
C GLU A 123 -13.63 26.49 -19.46
N GLU A 124 -14.28 27.59 -19.06
CA GLU A 124 -13.66 28.89 -18.90
C GLU A 124 -12.65 28.79 -17.75
N ILE A 125 -11.37 28.78 -18.12
CA ILE A 125 -10.28 28.82 -17.15
C ILE A 125 -10.33 30.22 -16.51
N PRO A 126 -10.44 30.34 -15.16
CA PRO A 126 -10.40 31.64 -14.49
C PRO A 126 -9.11 32.37 -14.87
N GLU A 127 -9.17 33.68 -15.16
CA GLU A 127 -8.09 34.47 -15.76
C GLU A 127 -6.67 34.03 -15.35
N LEU A 128 -6.00 33.30 -16.25
CA LEU A 128 -4.62 32.85 -16.04
C LEU A 128 -3.63 33.92 -16.51
N PRO A 129 -2.58 34.21 -15.72
CA PRO A 129 -1.45 35.03 -16.16
C PRO A 129 -0.84 34.50 -17.47
N GLY A 130 -0.47 35.39 -18.38
CA GLY A 130 0.05 35.04 -19.71
C GLY A 130 1.29 34.12 -19.68
N ALA A 131 2.13 34.25 -18.65
CA ALA A 131 3.29 33.39 -18.42
C ALA A 131 2.91 31.91 -18.21
N ILE A 132 1.77 31.65 -17.56
CA ILE A 132 1.29 30.29 -17.25
C ILE A 132 0.74 29.61 -18.51
N LYS A 133 0.18 30.34 -19.49
CA LYS A 133 -0.32 29.76 -20.74
C LYS A 133 0.79 29.15 -21.60
N ILE A 134 1.96 29.79 -21.63
CA ILE A 134 3.15 29.28 -22.32
C ILE A 134 3.71 28.06 -21.57
N CYS A 135 3.77 28.14 -20.24
CA CYS A 135 4.13 27.03 -19.34
C CYS A 135 3.27 25.78 -19.59
N ILE A 136 1.93 25.93 -19.65
CA ILE A 136 0.98 24.84 -19.89
C ILE A 136 1.22 24.17 -21.26
N SER A 137 1.54 24.94 -22.28
CA SER A 137 1.78 24.41 -23.63
C SER A 137 3.03 23.52 -23.65
N LYS A 138 4.13 23.98 -23.03
CA LYS A 138 5.37 23.20 -22.87
C LYS A 138 5.16 21.96 -22.00
N LEU A 139 4.46 22.10 -20.87
CA LEU A 139 4.11 20.97 -19.99
C LEU A 139 3.31 19.91 -20.75
N ARG A 140 2.38 20.32 -21.62
CA ARG A 140 1.60 19.38 -22.43
C ARG A 140 2.48 18.62 -23.43
N GLU A 141 3.36 19.32 -24.15
CA GLU A 141 4.29 18.67 -25.08
C GLU A 141 5.18 17.65 -24.40
N ILE A 142 5.68 17.98 -23.20
CA ILE A 142 6.54 17.08 -22.41
C ILE A 142 5.77 15.88 -21.88
N LEU A 143 4.59 16.09 -21.30
CA LEU A 143 3.82 15.03 -20.66
C LEU A 143 3.27 13.99 -21.65
N HIS A 144 3.07 14.39 -22.90
CA HIS A 144 2.53 13.55 -23.97
C HIS A 144 3.54 13.20 -25.07
N GLY A 145 4.74 13.78 -25.04
CA GLY A 145 5.84 13.47 -25.95
C GLY A 145 6.61 12.20 -25.57
N GLU A 146 7.36 11.66 -26.53
CA GLU A 146 8.24 10.50 -26.35
C GLU A 146 9.68 10.89 -25.98
N GLU A 147 9.99 12.18 -25.84
CA GLU A 147 11.36 12.66 -25.57
C GLU A 147 11.81 12.35 -24.13
N GLU A 148 13.07 11.92 -24.00
CA GLU A 148 13.70 11.62 -22.73
C GLU A 148 13.89 12.90 -21.91
N LEU A 149 13.07 13.03 -20.86
CA LEU A 149 12.91 14.21 -20.03
C LEU A 149 14.14 14.60 -19.18
N GLU A 150 15.21 13.81 -19.19
CA GLU A 150 16.42 14.05 -18.38
C GLU A 150 17.08 15.42 -18.64
N SER A 151 16.86 16.00 -19.82
CA SER A 151 17.43 17.31 -20.21
C SER A 151 16.58 18.53 -19.85
N LEU A 152 15.31 18.34 -19.42
CA LEU A 152 14.35 19.43 -19.22
C LEU A 152 13.94 19.67 -17.75
N ASP A 153 14.47 18.87 -16.82
CA ASP A 153 14.07 18.85 -15.41
C ASP A 153 14.15 20.23 -14.73
N SER A 154 15.24 20.98 -14.91
CA SER A 154 15.42 22.27 -14.22
C SER A 154 14.48 23.36 -14.72
N THR A 155 14.24 23.40 -16.04
CA THR A 155 13.34 24.39 -16.65
C THR A 155 11.89 24.06 -16.29
N LEU A 156 11.51 22.79 -16.34
CA LEU A 156 10.17 22.34 -16.01
C LEU A 156 9.83 22.57 -14.53
N GLN A 157 10.79 22.28 -13.65
CA GLN A 157 10.67 22.52 -12.22
C GLN A 157 10.43 24.00 -11.91
N ALA A 158 11.13 24.92 -12.58
CA ALA A 158 10.93 26.37 -12.40
C ALA A 158 9.52 26.82 -12.83
N HIS A 159 9.05 26.34 -13.99
CA HIS A 159 7.72 26.63 -14.51
C HIS A 159 6.60 26.05 -13.63
N MET A 160 6.79 24.84 -13.09
CA MET A 160 5.85 24.24 -12.14
C MET A 160 5.82 25.03 -10.82
N LYS A 161 6.98 25.46 -10.32
CA LYS A 161 7.08 26.29 -9.12
C LYS A 161 6.30 27.60 -9.28
N GLU A 162 6.54 28.32 -10.37
CA GLU A 162 5.82 29.57 -10.67
C GLU A 162 4.30 29.35 -10.76
N MET A 163 3.88 28.23 -11.38
CA MET A 163 2.45 27.86 -11.43
C MET A 163 1.86 27.63 -10.03
N PHE A 164 2.54 26.92 -9.14
CA PHE A 164 2.04 26.67 -7.78
C PHE A 164 2.08 27.91 -6.87
N GLU A 165 2.96 28.87 -7.14
CA GLU A 165 3.02 30.14 -6.41
C GLU A 165 1.90 31.10 -6.85
N LEU A 166 1.54 31.10 -8.14
CA LEU A 166 0.59 32.06 -8.71
C LEU A 166 -0.85 31.53 -8.77
N CYS A 167 -1.07 30.22 -8.83
CA CYS A 167 -2.41 29.65 -8.95
C CYS A 167 -3.00 29.30 -7.59
N ASN A 168 -4.30 29.53 -7.43
CA ASN A 168 -5.05 28.93 -6.35
C ASN A 168 -5.42 27.46 -6.67
N PRO A 169 -5.86 26.66 -5.68
CA PRO A 169 -6.19 25.24 -5.90
C PRO A 169 -7.27 24.99 -6.98
N ILE A 170 -8.24 25.88 -7.13
CA ILE A 170 -9.32 25.75 -8.13
C ILE A 170 -8.76 25.97 -9.54
N GLN A 171 -7.95 27.01 -9.73
CA GLN A 171 -7.26 27.29 -10.99
C GLN A 171 -6.33 26.14 -11.35
N LEU A 172 -5.60 25.61 -10.37
CA LEU A 172 -4.69 24.49 -10.57
C LEU A 172 -5.43 23.22 -11.05
N GLU A 173 -6.62 22.94 -10.51
CA GLU A 173 -7.45 21.83 -10.97
C GLU A 173 -7.87 22.02 -12.45
N SER A 174 -8.30 23.23 -12.83
CA SER A 174 -8.62 23.56 -14.23
C SER A 174 -7.40 23.41 -15.15
N ILE A 175 -6.21 23.79 -14.67
CA ILE A 175 -4.96 23.63 -15.43
C ILE A 175 -4.66 22.15 -15.64
N PHE A 176 -4.70 21.32 -14.61
CA PHE A 176 -4.45 19.88 -14.74
C PHE A 176 -5.48 19.17 -15.65
N SER A 177 -6.73 19.61 -15.61
CA SER A 177 -7.76 19.16 -16.55
C SER A 177 -7.42 19.56 -17.98
N SER A 178 -6.99 20.81 -18.21
CA SER A 178 -6.57 21.30 -19.53
C SER A 178 -5.33 20.58 -20.06
N LEU A 179 -4.40 20.18 -19.18
CA LEU A 179 -3.20 19.39 -19.52
C LEU A 179 -3.53 17.92 -19.81
N ARG A 180 -4.77 17.49 -19.55
CA ARG A 180 -5.24 16.10 -19.66
C ARG A 180 -4.32 15.14 -18.92
N VAL A 181 -3.93 15.50 -17.69
CA VAL A 181 -2.99 14.68 -16.90
C VAL A 181 -3.56 13.29 -16.56
N GLN A 182 -4.87 13.12 -16.68
CA GLN A 182 -5.52 11.82 -16.58
C GLN A 182 -5.14 10.85 -17.72
N GLU A 183 -4.74 11.37 -18.89
CA GLU A 183 -4.42 10.58 -20.10
C GLU A 183 -2.92 10.24 -20.21
N ILE A 184 -2.05 10.85 -19.38
CA ILE A 184 -0.60 10.63 -19.49
C ILE A 184 -0.21 9.20 -19.17
N SER A 185 0.88 8.73 -19.78
CA SER A 185 1.41 7.39 -19.54
C SER A 185 1.86 7.22 -18.08
N PRO A 186 1.86 5.99 -17.52
CA PRO A 186 2.40 5.73 -16.18
C PRO A 186 3.89 6.11 -16.02
N LYS A 187 4.67 6.15 -17.12
CA LYS A 187 6.07 6.58 -17.09
C LYS A 187 6.19 8.10 -16.96
N SER A 188 5.45 8.85 -17.77
CA SER A 188 5.40 10.32 -17.70
C SER A 188 4.88 10.78 -16.33
N LEU A 189 3.93 10.04 -15.74
CA LEU A 189 3.46 10.28 -14.38
C LEU A 189 4.57 10.10 -13.34
N LEU A 190 5.37 9.04 -13.45
CA LEU A 190 6.52 8.83 -12.55
C LEU A 190 7.51 9.99 -12.63
N GLN A 191 7.86 10.43 -13.84
CA GLN A 191 8.75 11.57 -14.02
C GLN A 191 8.18 12.85 -13.41
N LEU A 192 6.89 13.13 -13.64
CA LEU A 192 6.20 14.24 -13.01
C LEU A 192 6.28 14.18 -11.48
N CYS A 193 6.11 13.01 -10.89
CA CYS A 193 6.28 12.82 -9.44
C CYS A 193 7.73 13.04 -8.98
N CYS A 194 8.74 12.67 -9.77
CA CYS A 194 10.14 12.99 -9.45
C CYS A 194 10.40 14.51 -9.43
N ILE A 195 9.85 15.25 -10.38
CA ILE A 195 9.94 16.71 -10.41
C ILE A 195 9.26 17.32 -9.18
N LEU A 196 8.06 16.83 -8.84
CA LEU A 196 7.34 17.25 -7.64
C LEU A 196 8.09 16.96 -6.34
N ASP A 197 8.81 15.83 -6.27
CA ASP A 197 9.68 15.46 -5.15
C ASP A 197 10.87 16.43 -5.04
N ALA A 198 11.43 16.87 -6.18
CA ALA A 198 12.55 17.80 -6.23
C ALA A 198 12.15 19.27 -5.92
N LEU A 199 10.87 19.64 -6.00
CA LEU A 199 10.43 21.03 -5.77
C LEU A 199 10.84 21.56 -4.38
N THR A 200 11.27 22.82 -4.38
CA THR A 200 11.56 23.60 -3.16
C THR A 200 11.10 25.06 -3.36
N PRO A 201 10.21 25.60 -2.50
CA PRO A 201 9.61 24.96 -1.32
C PRO A 201 8.61 23.84 -1.67
N ASP A 202 8.26 23.03 -0.68
CA ASP A 202 7.25 21.98 -0.82
C ASP A 202 5.87 22.57 -1.08
N LEU A 203 5.00 21.79 -1.74
CA LEU A 203 3.61 22.20 -1.97
C LEU A 203 2.87 22.37 -0.65
N SER A 204 2.00 23.39 -0.60
CA SER A 204 1.02 23.49 0.48
C SER A 204 0.06 22.29 0.46
N LEU A 205 -0.55 21.99 1.61
CA LEU A 205 -1.51 20.90 1.73
C LEU A 205 -2.68 21.01 0.75
N SER A 206 -3.16 22.22 0.49
CA SER A 206 -4.26 22.47 -0.46
C SER A 206 -3.85 22.14 -1.91
N HIS A 207 -2.65 22.54 -2.32
CA HIS A 207 -2.14 22.23 -3.65
C HIS A 207 -1.83 20.74 -3.81
N SER A 208 -1.20 20.11 -2.80
CA SER A 208 -0.87 18.69 -2.86
C SER A 208 -2.12 17.80 -2.89
N LEU A 209 -3.23 18.20 -2.27
CA LEU A 209 -4.52 17.52 -2.40
C LEU A 209 -5.07 17.58 -3.84
N VAL A 210 -5.03 18.76 -4.47
CA VAL A 210 -5.46 18.91 -5.87
C VAL A 210 -4.57 18.07 -6.79
N VAL A 211 -3.25 18.16 -6.63
CA VAL A 211 -2.29 17.34 -7.39
C VAL A 211 -2.59 15.85 -7.21
N ALA A 212 -2.74 15.36 -5.98
CA ALA A 212 -3.05 13.95 -5.73
C ALA A 212 -4.36 13.51 -6.41
N SER A 213 -5.39 14.37 -6.36
CA SER A 213 -6.67 14.15 -7.04
C SER A 213 -6.51 14.08 -8.56
N SER A 214 -5.88 15.07 -9.16
CA SER A 214 -5.71 15.17 -10.61
C SER A 214 -4.83 14.05 -11.18
N LEU A 215 -3.78 13.65 -10.47
CA LEU A 215 -2.81 12.65 -10.93
C LEU A 215 -3.32 11.21 -10.80
N PHE A 216 -3.88 10.85 -9.63
CA PHE A 216 -4.08 9.45 -9.29
C PHE A 216 -5.56 9.04 -9.23
N LYS A 217 -6.46 9.91 -8.74
CA LYS A 217 -7.85 9.53 -8.41
C LYS A 217 -8.56 8.81 -9.56
N LYS A 218 -8.67 9.46 -10.72
CA LYS A 218 -9.39 8.88 -11.86
C LYS A 218 -8.68 7.65 -12.42
N LYS A 219 -7.34 7.65 -12.48
CA LYS A 219 -6.56 6.52 -12.97
C LYS A 219 -6.81 5.27 -12.12
N VAL A 220 -6.80 5.42 -10.80
CA VAL A 220 -7.05 4.33 -9.84
C VAL A 220 -8.49 3.84 -9.93
N LEU A 221 -9.47 4.75 -10.00
CA LEU A 221 -10.88 4.37 -10.15
C LEU A 221 -11.15 3.62 -11.47
N SER A 222 -10.44 3.96 -12.55
CA SER A 222 -10.58 3.30 -13.85
C SER A 222 -9.82 1.98 -14.00
N LEU A 223 -9.12 1.50 -12.96
CA LEU A 223 -8.36 0.25 -13.06
C LEU A 223 -9.30 -0.95 -13.24
N THR A 224 -9.11 -1.69 -14.33
CA THR A 224 -9.75 -2.99 -14.57
C THR A 224 -8.78 -4.16 -14.41
N LEU A 225 -7.47 -3.87 -14.32
CA LEU A 225 -6.39 -4.81 -14.14
C LEU A 225 -5.47 -4.35 -13.00
N PRO A 226 -4.67 -5.26 -12.41
CA PRO A 226 -3.71 -4.90 -11.37
C PRO A 226 -2.81 -3.73 -11.80
N ALA A 227 -2.59 -2.80 -10.88
CA ALA A 227 -1.92 -1.55 -11.19
C ALA A 227 -0.50 -1.77 -11.75
N PRO A 228 -0.14 -1.06 -12.84
CA PRO A 228 1.15 -1.19 -13.47
C PRO A 228 2.25 -0.66 -12.54
N ARG A 229 3.43 -1.30 -12.55
CA ARG A 229 4.55 -0.94 -11.66
C ARG A 229 4.93 0.55 -11.70
N PRO A 230 4.98 1.24 -12.85
CA PRO A 230 5.31 2.67 -12.87
C PRO A 230 4.29 3.55 -12.14
N LEU A 231 3.01 3.17 -12.11
CA LEU A 231 1.99 3.92 -11.36
C LEU A 231 2.27 3.86 -9.85
N LEU A 232 2.62 2.68 -9.34
CA LEU A 232 2.99 2.51 -7.94
C LEU A 232 4.34 3.15 -7.61
N ALA A 233 5.30 3.12 -8.53
CA ALA A 233 6.56 3.85 -8.38
C ALA A 233 6.31 5.37 -8.28
N ALA A 234 5.46 5.92 -9.16
CA ALA A 234 5.08 7.33 -9.15
C ALA A 234 4.43 7.72 -7.82
N LEU A 235 3.49 6.90 -7.35
CA LEU A 235 2.85 7.08 -6.05
C LEU A 235 3.86 7.03 -4.91
N SER A 236 4.82 6.10 -4.94
CA SER A 236 5.85 5.95 -3.91
C SER A 236 6.75 7.19 -3.84
N VAL A 237 7.15 7.75 -4.99
CA VAL A 237 7.90 9.01 -5.05
C VAL A 237 7.06 10.16 -4.49
N PHE A 238 5.81 10.30 -4.91
CA PHE A 238 4.92 11.34 -4.42
C PHE A 238 4.68 11.27 -2.90
N CYS A 239 4.52 10.05 -2.36
CA CYS A 239 4.28 9.82 -0.94
C CYS A 239 5.47 10.20 -0.04
N ARG A 240 6.70 10.35 -0.57
CA ARG A 240 7.85 10.78 0.25
C ARG A 240 7.59 12.12 0.94
N LYS A 241 7.00 13.08 0.21
CA LYS A 241 6.65 14.40 0.74
C LYS A 241 5.14 14.57 1.00
N TYR A 242 4.29 13.96 0.17
CA TYR A 242 2.86 14.27 0.14
C TYR A 242 1.95 13.09 0.50
N ALA A 243 2.43 12.18 1.36
CA ALA A 243 1.68 10.98 1.80
C ALA A 243 0.29 11.29 2.35
N HIS A 244 0.13 12.35 3.15
CA HIS A 244 -1.17 12.73 3.72
C HIS A 244 -2.20 13.01 2.61
N SER A 245 -1.82 13.80 1.61
CA SER A 245 -2.70 14.13 0.47
C SER A 245 -3.03 12.90 -0.35
N ALA A 246 -2.05 12.02 -0.62
CA ALA A 246 -2.28 10.76 -1.33
C ALA A 246 -3.29 9.87 -0.58
N CYS A 247 -3.08 9.65 0.73
CA CYS A 247 -3.96 8.83 1.56
C CYS A 247 -5.38 9.39 1.61
N SER A 248 -5.52 10.68 1.90
CA SER A 248 -6.83 11.33 2.02
C SER A 248 -7.62 11.25 0.72
N ILE A 249 -6.98 11.47 -0.43
CA ILE A 249 -7.65 11.45 -1.72
C ILE A 249 -7.97 10.01 -2.15
N LEU A 250 -6.99 9.11 -2.10
CA LEU A 250 -7.14 7.77 -2.67
C LEU A 250 -8.05 6.88 -1.83
N ILE A 251 -7.90 6.91 -0.50
CA ILE A 251 -8.78 6.15 0.40
C ILE A 251 -10.17 6.77 0.42
N GLY A 252 -10.25 8.11 0.50
CA GLY A 252 -11.51 8.83 0.49
C GLY A 252 -12.32 8.59 -0.79
N SER A 253 -11.67 8.55 -1.95
CA SER A 253 -12.36 8.34 -3.24
C SER A 253 -12.94 6.93 -3.41
N LEU A 254 -12.51 5.98 -2.59
CA LEU A 254 -12.98 4.60 -2.62
C LEU A 254 -14.11 4.35 -1.62
N THR A 255 -14.55 5.37 -0.88
CA THR A 255 -15.77 5.31 -0.04
C THR A 255 -17.07 5.40 -0.84
N THR A 256 -17.00 5.95 -2.06
CA THR A 256 -18.17 6.32 -2.87
C THR A 256 -18.49 5.29 -3.96
N VAL A 257 -17.71 4.23 -4.06
CA VAL A 257 -17.84 3.20 -5.10
C VAL A 257 -17.86 1.85 -4.40
N ASP A 258 -18.71 0.93 -4.84
CA ASP A 258 -18.57 -0.48 -4.49
C ASP A 258 -17.18 -0.92 -4.95
N THR A 259 -16.22 -0.93 -4.03
CA THR A 259 -14.81 -1.16 -4.34
C THR A 259 -14.65 -2.55 -4.90
N ASP A 260 -14.36 -2.65 -6.19
CA ASP A 260 -13.96 -3.90 -6.81
C ASP A 260 -12.63 -4.38 -6.20
N SER A 261 -12.36 -5.67 -6.42
CA SER A 261 -11.13 -6.33 -5.93
C SER A 261 -9.84 -5.63 -6.40
N VAL A 262 -9.85 -4.97 -7.56
CA VAL A 262 -8.67 -4.33 -8.17
C VAL A 262 -8.28 -3.04 -7.42
N GLN A 263 -9.25 -2.20 -7.05
CA GLN A 263 -9.02 -0.97 -6.30
C GLN A 263 -8.63 -1.29 -4.85
N THR A 264 -9.23 -2.35 -4.28
CA THR A 264 -8.83 -2.88 -2.97
C THR A 264 -7.38 -3.36 -3.01
N ASP A 265 -6.98 -4.14 -4.03
CA ASP A 265 -5.59 -4.57 -4.22
C ASP A 265 -4.65 -3.36 -4.34
N PHE A 266 -5.03 -2.35 -5.12
CA PHE A 266 -4.25 -1.13 -5.25
C PHE A 266 -4.01 -0.44 -3.90
N LEU A 267 -5.05 -0.28 -3.07
CA LEU A 267 -4.91 0.30 -1.73
C LEU A 267 -4.00 -0.55 -0.83
N CYS A 268 -4.16 -1.87 -0.84
CA CYS A 268 -3.29 -2.77 -0.10
C CYS A 268 -1.82 -2.64 -0.53
N ARG A 269 -1.57 -2.50 -1.84
CA ARG A 269 -0.23 -2.28 -2.39
C ARG A 269 0.32 -0.89 -2.08
N MET A 270 -0.51 0.16 -2.11
CA MET A 270 -0.10 1.49 -1.64
C MET A 270 0.37 1.42 -0.18
N ILE A 271 -0.41 0.78 0.69
CA ILE A 271 -0.06 0.60 2.11
C ILE A 271 1.18 -0.27 2.28
N SER A 272 1.43 -1.25 1.41
CA SER A 272 2.54 -2.20 1.57
C SER A 272 3.85 -1.74 0.93
N GLU A 273 3.76 -1.07 -0.22
CA GLU A 273 4.88 -0.79 -1.12
C GLU A 273 5.21 0.71 -1.20
N SER A 274 4.23 1.61 -1.09
CA SER A 274 4.42 3.04 -1.41
C SER A 274 4.60 3.96 -0.20
N LEU A 275 4.06 3.61 0.96
CA LEU A 275 4.19 4.42 2.18
C LEU A 275 5.43 4.03 2.98
N HIS A 276 6.04 4.97 3.70
CA HIS A 276 7.00 4.63 4.74
C HIS A 276 6.29 4.19 6.04
N PRO A 277 6.94 3.38 6.91
CA PRO A 277 6.31 2.87 8.13
C PRO A 277 5.79 3.96 9.09
N ASP A 278 6.47 5.10 9.15
CA ASP A 278 6.10 6.27 9.94
C ASP A 278 4.88 7.01 9.36
N GLN A 279 4.57 6.84 8.08
CA GLN A 279 3.44 7.47 7.40
C GLN A 279 2.13 6.66 7.48
N LEU A 280 2.17 5.43 8.00
CA LEU A 280 1.02 4.51 7.98
C LEU A 280 -0.19 5.03 8.77
N HIS A 281 0.03 5.80 9.84
CA HIS A 281 -1.03 6.40 10.64
C HIS A 281 -1.94 7.32 9.81
N LEU A 282 -1.44 7.91 8.71
CA LEU A 282 -2.21 8.78 7.82
C LEU A 282 -3.34 8.06 7.09
N CYS A 283 -3.29 6.73 7.00
CA CYS A 283 -4.34 5.93 6.39
C CYS A 283 -5.52 5.69 7.33
N PHE A 284 -5.33 5.81 8.64
CA PHE A 284 -6.30 5.34 9.63
C PHE A 284 -7.60 6.16 9.58
N ASP A 285 -7.48 7.49 9.69
CA ASP A 285 -8.62 8.40 9.71
C ASP A 285 -9.52 8.29 8.46
N PRO A 286 -8.97 8.23 7.23
CA PRO A 286 -9.79 7.97 6.05
C PRO A 286 -10.42 6.57 6.04
N LEU A 287 -9.70 5.52 6.50
CA LEU A 287 -10.21 4.14 6.47
C LEU A 287 -11.35 3.90 7.46
N ILE A 288 -11.27 4.47 8.66
CA ILE A 288 -12.29 4.25 9.69
C ILE A 288 -13.60 4.98 9.38
N LYS A 289 -13.54 6.02 8.55
CA LYS A 289 -14.72 6.74 8.05
C LYS A 289 -15.42 6.00 6.90
N MET A 290 -14.79 4.96 6.34
CA MET A 290 -15.41 4.16 5.28
C MET A 290 -16.43 3.18 5.87
N PRO A 291 -17.53 2.87 5.15
CA PRO A 291 -18.36 1.73 5.48
C PRO A 291 -17.52 0.44 5.53
N LEU A 292 -17.78 -0.40 6.53
CA LEU A 292 -17.10 -1.69 6.64
C LEU A 292 -17.64 -2.65 5.57
N SER A 293 -16.74 -3.09 4.69
CA SER A 293 -16.97 -4.02 3.60
C SER A 293 -15.79 -4.98 3.50
N GLU A 294 -15.90 -6.05 2.70
CA GLU A 294 -14.75 -6.95 2.49
C GLU A 294 -13.49 -6.21 1.99
N GLY A 295 -13.68 -5.20 1.14
CA GLY A 295 -12.60 -4.36 0.64
C GLY A 295 -11.93 -3.55 1.76
N SER A 296 -12.72 -2.76 2.51
CA SER A 296 -12.15 -1.92 3.58
C SER A 296 -11.55 -2.75 4.71
N LEU A 297 -12.11 -3.92 5.04
CA LEU A 297 -11.52 -4.87 5.99
C LEU A 297 -10.16 -5.40 5.51
N CYS A 298 -10.01 -5.69 4.21
CA CYS A 298 -8.74 -6.15 3.64
C CYS A 298 -7.65 -5.07 3.73
N VAL A 299 -8.02 -3.82 3.44
CA VAL A 299 -7.11 -2.67 3.53
C VAL A 299 -6.73 -2.39 4.98
N LEU A 300 -7.69 -2.39 5.92
CA LEU A 300 -7.45 -2.26 7.36
C LEU A 300 -6.54 -3.37 7.87
N HIS A 301 -6.79 -4.63 7.48
CA HIS A 301 -5.93 -5.75 7.87
C HIS A 301 -4.50 -5.56 7.36
N THR A 302 -4.33 -5.09 6.13
CA THR A 302 -3.01 -4.79 5.56
C THR A 302 -2.30 -3.66 6.32
N LEU A 303 -3.04 -2.61 6.70
CA LEU A 303 -2.53 -1.54 7.54
C LEU A 303 -2.04 -2.07 8.89
N LEU A 304 -2.85 -2.85 9.59
CA LEU A 304 -2.50 -3.37 10.93
C LEU A 304 -1.28 -4.28 10.92
N GLU A 305 -1.13 -5.11 9.90
CA GLU A 305 0.02 -6.00 9.78
C GLU A 305 1.33 -5.22 9.59
N ARG A 306 1.28 -4.09 8.88
CA ARG A 306 2.46 -3.26 8.60
C ARG A 306 2.72 -2.21 9.68
N GLN A 307 1.68 -1.72 10.35
CA GLN A 307 1.78 -0.68 11.38
C GLN A 307 2.48 -1.23 12.64
N ALA A 308 3.58 -0.59 13.05
CA ALA A 308 4.38 -1.05 14.17
C ALA A 308 3.66 -0.88 15.52
N ALA A 309 3.01 0.26 15.72
CA ALA A 309 2.24 0.58 16.92
C ALA A 309 0.98 1.36 16.53
N MET A 310 -0.10 1.08 17.24
CA MET A 310 -1.40 1.75 17.12
C MET A 310 -1.66 2.53 18.41
N SER A 311 -2.18 3.74 18.28
CA SER A 311 -2.57 4.57 19.42
C SER A 311 -3.86 4.06 20.08
N HIS A 312 -4.07 4.39 21.37
CA HIS A 312 -5.30 4.01 22.08
C HIS A 312 -6.56 4.55 21.40
N THR A 313 -6.52 5.77 20.86
CA THR A 313 -7.65 6.37 20.14
C THR A 313 -7.99 5.59 18.88
N GLU A 314 -7.00 5.28 18.03
CA GLU A 314 -7.20 4.46 16.82
C GLU A 314 -7.77 3.09 17.19
N PHE A 315 -7.20 2.42 18.20
CA PHE A 315 -7.69 1.13 18.67
C PHE A 315 -9.16 1.19 19.09
N GLN A 316 -9.56 2.19 19.89
CA GLN A 316 -10.93 2.32 20.36
C GLN A 316 -11.92 2.51 19.21
N TYR A 317 -11.62 3.39 18.27
CA TYR A 317 -12.48 3.62 17.11
C TYR A 317 -12.63 2.36 16.25
N LEU A 318 -11.51 1.68 15.96
CA LEU A 318 -11.53 0.44 15.18
C LEU A 318 -12.31 -0.67 15.89
N PHE A 319 -12.06 -0.84 17.19
CA PHE A 319 -12.70 -1.87 18.00
C PHE A 319 -14.22 -1.70 18.05
N VAL A 320 -14.68 -0.48 18.35
CA VAL A 320 -16.12 -0.17 18.42
C VAL A 320 -16.78 -0.39 17.06
N SER A 321 -16.17 0.12 15.98
CA SER A 321 -16.66 -0.05 14.61
C SER A 321 -16.83 -1.53 14.25
N LEU A 322 -15.81 -2.35 14.53
CA LEU A 322 -15.84 -3.77 14.20
C LEU A 322 -16.82 -4.57 15.04
N CYS A 323 -16.96 -4.28 16.33
CA CYS A 323 -17.94 -4.96 17.18
C CYS A 323 -19.37 -4.61 16.76
N HIS A 324 -19.62 -3.37 16.35
CA HIS A 324 -20.92 -2.92 15.88
C HIS A 324 -21.36 -3.63 14.58
N SER A 325 -20.44 -3.80 13.63
CA SER A 325 -20.71 -4.46 12.34
C SER A 325 -20.55 -5.99 12.35
N ALA A 326 -20.41 -6.61 13.52
CA ALA A 326 -20.07 -8.03 13.62
C ALA A 326 -21.15 -8.99 13.07
N GLU A 327 -22.43 -8.60 13.15
CA GLU A 327 -23.54 -9.40 12.63
C GLU A 327 -23.55 -9.39 11.10
N ASP A 328 -23.43 -8.20 10.49
CA ASP A 328 -23.35 -8.00 9.04
C ASP A 328 -22.13 -8.72 8.45
N LEU A 329 -21.02 -8.75 9.20
CA LEU A 329 -19.75 -9.36 8.80
C LEU A 329 -19.58 -10.79 9.31
N SER A 330 -20.65 -11.42 9.81
CA SER A 330 -20.61 -12.76 10.42
C SER A 330 -20.02 -13.85 9.52
N LYS A 331 -20.18 -13.73 8.20
CA LYS A 331 -19.66 -14.68 7.19
C LYS A 331 -18.30 -14.28 6.60
N SER A 332 -17.78 -13.11 6.98
CA SER A 332 -16.51 -12.58 6.46
C SER A 332 -15.31 -13.27 7.10
N VAL A 333 -14.51 -13.96 6.28
CA VAL A 333 -13.22 -14.52 6.72
C VAL A 333 -12.21 -13.40 6.98
N THR A 334 -12.29 -12.29 6.24
CA THR A 334 -11.42 -11.12 6.41
C THR A 334 -11.66 -10.44 7.76
N PHE A 335 -12.93 -10.27 8.15
CA PHE A 335 -13.31 -9.80 9.48
C PHE A 335 -12.74 -10.70 10.59
N ALA A 336 -12.90 -12.01 10.47
CA ALA A 336 -12.37 -12.96 11.43
C ALA A 336 -10.84 -12.89 11.56
N LYS A 337 -10.12 -12.73 10.43
CA LYS A 337 -8.66 -12.51 10.44
C LYS A 337 -8.29 -11.19 11.10
N LEU A 338 -9.01 -10.11 10.81
CA LEU A 338 -8.79 -8.80 11.41
C LEU A 338 -8.97 -8.84 12.94
N MET A 339 -10.04 -9.47 13.42
CA MET A 339 -10.24 -9.71 14.86
C MET A 339 -9.08 -10.49 15.49
N MET A 340 -8.63 -11.56 14.84
CA MET A 340 -7.45 -12.32 15.30
C MET A 340 -6.17 -11.46 15.33
N THR A 341 -6.00 -10.54 14.38
CA THR A 341 -4.85 -9.64 14.34
C THR A 341 -4.92 -8.61 15.46
N ILE A 342 -6.09 -8.00 15.71
CA ILE A 342 -6.30 -7.06 16.82
C ILE A 342 -6.04 -7.75 18.17
N MET A 343 -6.67 -8.91 18.42
CA MET A 343 -6.48 -9.65 19.67
C MET A 343 -5.04 -10.08 19.93
N ARG A 344 -4.23 -10.26 18.87
CA ARG A 344 -2.84 -10.70 18.99
C ARG A 344 -1.87 -9.53 19.11
N ARG A 345 -2.02 -8.51 18.27
CA ARG A 345 -1.09 -7.37 18.21
C ARG A 345 -1.40 -6.33 19.27
N ASN A 346 -2.69 -6.12 19.54
CA ASN A 346 -3.16 -5.07 20.45
C ASN A 346 -3.67 -5.67 21.77
N HIS A 347 -3.23 -6.88 22.15
CA HIS A 347 -3.65 -7.56 23.38
C HIS A 347 -3.48 -6.68 24.63
N ASN A 348 -2.36 -5.94 24.71
CA ASN A 348 -2.09 -5.01 25.83
C ASN A 348 -3.08 -3.84 25.94
N MET A 349 -3.84 -3.57 24.88
CA MET A 349 -4.84 -2.49 24.84
C MET A 349 -6.25 -3.01 25.15
N VAL A 350 -6.44 -4.35 25.16
CA VAL A 350 -7.71 -4.98 25.49
C VAL A 350 -7.87 -5.02 27.01
N THR A 351 -8.68 -4.11 27.54
CA THR A 351 -9.13 -4.11 28.95
C THR A 351 -10.41 -4.91 29.16
N SER A 352 -10.79 -5.16 30.42
CA SER A 352 -11.99 -5.91 30.80
C SER A 352 -13.29 -5.36 30.20
N SER A 353 -13.38 -4.05 29.95
CA SER A 353 -14.56 -3.43 29.31
C SER A 353 -14.77 -3.87 27.86
N HIS A 354 -13.73 -4.34 27.18
CA HIS A 354 -13.81 -4.81 25.79
C HIS A 354 -14.26 -6.28 25.68
N LEU A 355 -14.11 -7.07 26.74
CA LEU A 355 -14.30 -8.52 26.68
C LEU A 355 -15.76 -8.90 26.34
N GLY A 356 -16.74 -8.18 26.90
CA GLY A 356 -18.16 -8.40 26.61
C GLY A 356 -18.50 -8.14 25.13
N PRO A 357 -18.27 -6.92 24.60
CA PRO A 357 -18.49 -6.61 23.18
C PRO A 357 -17.75 -7.57 22.23
N LEU A 358 -16.49 -7.91 22.55
CA LEU A 358 -15.69 -8.84 21.75
C LEU A 358 -16.26 -10.26 21.77
N THR A 359 -16.75 -10.73 22.91
CA THR A 359 -17.43 -12.03 23.04
C THR A 359 -18.66 -12.09 22.15
N ASN A 360 -19.50 -11.05 22.18
CA ASN A 360 -20.70 -10.97 21.35
C ASN A 360 -20.34 -10.99 19.86
N ALA A 361 -19.39 -10.16 19.44
CA ALA A 361 -18.93 -10.10 18.06
C ALA A 361 -18.37 -11.45 17.55
N ILE A 362 -17.57 -12.15 18.37
CA ILE A 362 -17.02 -13.46 18.02
C ILE A 362 -18.11 -14.53 17.94
N ASN A 363 -19.14 -14.46 18.80
CA ASN A 363 -20.24 -15.41 18.78
C ASN A 363 -21.12 -15.27 17.53
N CYS A 364 -21.24 -14.06 16.97
CA CYS A 364 -21.88 -13.82 15.68
C CYS A 364 -21.13 -14.48 14.51
N ASN A 365 -19.83 -14.75 14.63
CA ASN A 365 -19.03 -15.30 13.54
C ASN A 365 -19.52 -16.72 13.13
N GLN A 366 -19.69 -16.91 11.81
CA GLN A 366 -20.16 -18.15 11.17
C GLN A 366 -19.06 -18.81 10.31
N THR A 367 -17.83 -18.28 10.35
CA THR A 367 -16.71 -18.82 9.56
C THR A 367 -16.03 -19.99 10.27
N PHE A 368 -15.20 -20.73 9.54
CA PHE A 368 -14.36 -21.79 10.11
C PHE A 368 -13.37 -21.28 11.17
N LEU A 369 -13.12 -19.96 11.26
CA LEU A 369 -12.20 -19.36 12.24
C LEU A 369 -12.84 -19.11 13.61
N LYS A 370 -14.15 -19.37 13.79
CA LYS A 370 -14.86 -19.14 15.06
C LYS A 370 -14.15 -19.74 16.28
N LYS A 371 -13.75 -21.02 16.20
CA LYS A 371 -13.06 -21.70 17.30
C LYS A 371 -11.70 -21.07 17.62
N SER A 372 -10.96 -20.64 16.59
CA SER A 372 -9.69 -19.95 16.76
C SER A 372 -9.86 -18.59 17.44
N LEU A 373 -10.90 -17.83 17.08
CA LEU A 373 -11.27 -16.58 17.71
C LEU A 373 -11.63 -16.78 19.20
N GLN A 374 -12.48 -17.75 19.50
CA GLN A 374 -12.86 -18.08 20.88
C GLN A 374 -11.64 -18.50 21.72
N GLY A 375 -10.72 -19.28 21.14
CA GLY A 375 -9.47 -19.66 21.80
C GLY A 375 -8.54 -18.47 22.06
N ALA A 376 -8.46 -17.50 21.14
CA ALA A 376 -7.69 -16.27 21.33
C ALA A 376 -8.31 -15.37 22.41
N LEU A 377 -9.64 -15.21 22.40
CA LEU A 377 -10.37 -14.47 23.42
C LEU A 377 -10.16 -15.06 24.82
N LYS A 378 -10.23 -16.39 24.96
CA LYS A 378 -10.00 -17.05 26.26
C LYS A 378 -8.62 -16.71 26.84
N LYS A 379 -7.58 -16.69 26.00
CA LYS A 379 -6.23 -16.28 26.44
C LYS A 379 -6.16 -14.84 26.93
N LEU A 380 -6.94 -13.94 26.34
CA LEU A 380 -7.03 -12.55 26.81
C LEU A 380 -7.73 -12.45 28.16
N GLN A 381 -8.79 -13.24 28.37
CA GLN A 381 -9.50 -13.33 29.64
C GLN A 381 -8.60 -13.88 30.75
N ASP A 382 -7.85 -14.95 30.45
CA ASP A 382 -6.92 -15.58 31.39
C ASP A 382 -5.75 -14.65 31.78
N ASN A 383 -5.33 -13.73 30.89
CA ASN A 383 -4.27 -12.75 31.15
C ASN A 383 -4.74 -11.46 31.85
N SER A 384 -6.06 -11.25 31.96
CA SER A 384 -6.66 -10.04 32.56
C SER A 384 -7.10 -10.25 34.02
N ASN A 385 -7.04 -11.49 34.51
CA ASN A 385 -7.23 -11.90 35.89
C ASN A 385 -5.87 -12.08 36.57
#